data_AF-A0A022W0R1-F1
#
_entry.id   AF-A0A022W0R1-F1
#
_cell.length_a   1.000
_cell.length_b   1.000
_cell.length_c   1.000
_cell.angle_alpha   90.00
_cell.angle_beta   90.00
_cell.angle_gamma   90.00
#
_symmetry.space_group_name_H-M   'P 1'
#
loop_
_entity.id
_entity.type
_entity.pdbx_description
1 polymer ?
#
loop_
_entity_poly.entity_id
_entity_poly.type
_entity_poly.pdbx_seq_one_letter_code
_entity_poly.pdbx_strand_id
1 'polypeptide(L)'
;MPVDEDTKDRGTITVFTGAQRPDLLALIQKEDCPLIFMWPEFLDGAITTQRYFEKLYDFPQLAKCQLVAVHTLDGTETIVGNGNCIPFFWRELAGIRGDSKGSDFARVLRTLPDGGFDTILARGVHQVIAREDTKKKLEPVALTHDQVKDMDSWTLTEPPNALSALAIAVLPAWRSYNVAEMLIKAMKEVAQAQNLTILVVPLRPTRKAEFPHVDMAEYLGWSKQTGGQNGKPGMAATELTTSRETSGCNGSSETVSAGNEDSAAFIPFDPWLRKHIRLGARMVKIARQSMYIRGSAAEWKNWCDLDVRQQADKAMKQRKSVWVEPGDTEAPVIFTPSGCLAPMQYYPSRDVGEYCEPNVWLFHSLD
;
A
#
# COMPACT_ATOMS: atom_id res chain seq x y z
N MET A 1 -21.29 22.18 -12.84
CA MET A 1 -21.86 23.52 -12.63
C MET A 1 -20.79 24.38 -11.96
N PRO A 2 -20.51 25.60 -12.43
CA PRO A 2 -19.63 26.52 -11.71
C PRO A 2 -20.31 26.92 -10.40
N VAL A 3 -19.55 26.91 -9.31
CA VAL A 3 -20.04 27.05 -7.94
C VAL A 3 -20.32 28.51 -7.66
N ASP A 4 -21.59 28.83 -7.42
CA ASP A 4 -22.05 30.12 -6.92
C ASP A 4 -21.48 30.31 -5.49
N GLU A 5 -20.83 31.44 -5.22
CA GLU A 5 -20.05 31.69 -3.99
C GLU A 5 -20.91 31.96 -2.74
N ASP A 6 -22.24 31.78 -2.80
CA ASP A 6 -23.15 32.29 -1.77
C ASP A 6 -24.08 31.26 -1.09
N THR A 7 -23.72 29.97 -1.07
CA THR A 7 -24.40 28.98 -0.21
C THR A 7 -23.68 28.81 1.13
N LYS A 8 -24.32 29.30 2.21
CA LYS A 8 -23.79 29.32 3.59
C LYS A 8 -23.66 27.95 4.26
N ASP A 9 -24.25 26.90 3.71
CA ASP A 9 -24.07 25.53 4.21
C ASP A 9 -23.33 24.69 3.17
N ARG A 10 -22.11 24.25 3.53
CA ARG A 10 -21.28 23.37 2.69
C ARG A 10 -21.57 21.89 2.94
N GLY A 11 -22.53 21.59 3.82
CA GLY A 11 -22.82 20.24 4.29
C GLY A 11 -21.69 19.67 5.15
N THR A 12 -21.90 18.46 5.66
CA THR A 12 -20.96 17.77 6.55
C THR A 12 -20.48 16.48 5.92
N ILE A 13 -19.20 16.15 6.08
CA ILE A 13 -18.66 14.84 5.71
C ILE A 13 -18.56 14.00 6.98
N THR A 14 -19.12 12.80 6.96
CA THR A 14 -19.02 11.83 8.05
C THR A 14 -18.49 10.52 7.49
N VAL A 15 -17.62 9.84 8.24
CA VAL A 15 -17.14 8.51 7.89
C VAL A 15 -17.88 7.47 8.74
N PHE A 16 -18.46 6.49 8.08
CA PHE A 16 -19.13 5.36 8.71
C PHE A 16 -18.39 4.07 8.41
N THR A 17 -18.43 3.12 9.34
CA THR A 17 -18.12 1.73 9.03
C THR A 17 -19.27 1.11 8.24
N GLY A 18 -18.97 0.08 7.45
CA GLY A 18 -19.99 -0.70 6.75
C GLY A 18 -20.93 -1.43 7.70
N ALA A 19 -20.50 -1.73 8.92
CA ALA A 19 -21.38 -2.25 9.98
C ALA A 19 -22.41 -1.22 10.46
N GLN A 20 -22.08 0.07 10.45
CA GLN A 20 -23.01 1.15 10.81
C GLN A 20 -23.98 1.51 9.67
N ARG A 21 -23.52 1.44 8.42
CA ARG A 21 -24.29 1.76 7.21
C ARG A 21 -24.17 0.68 6.13
N PRO A 22 -24.76 -0.51 6.36
CA PRO A 22 -24.69 -1.61 5.39
C PRO A 22 -25.38 -1.27 4.06
N ASP A 23 -26.37 -0.38 4.09
CA ASP A 23 -27.05 0.16 2.92
C ASP A 23 -26.09 0.93 2.00
N LEU A 24 -25.21 1.75 2.56
CA LEU A 24 -24.21 2.50 1.80
C LEU A 24 -23.03 1.63 1.38
N LEU A 25 -22.64 0.67 2.22
CA LEU A 25 -21.59 -0.30 1.89
C LEU A 25 -21.95 -1.12 0.64
N ALA A 26 -23.23 -1.49 0.47
CA ALA A 26 -23.70 -2.21 -0.71
C ALA A 26 -23.62 -1.36 -2.00
N LEU A 27 -23.73 -0.02 -1.90
CA LEU A 27 -23.64 0.86 -3.05
C LEU A 27 -22.22 0.98 -3.62
N ILE A 28 -21.19 0.88 -2.78
CA ILE A 28 -19.79 0.95 -3.24
C ILE A 28 -19.28 -0.35 -3.88
N GLN A 29 -20.07 -1.42 -3.82
CA GLN A 29 -19.76 -2.71 -4.46
C GLN A 29 -20.30 -2.82 -5.89
N LYS A 30 -21.16 -1.89 -6.32
CA LYS A 30 -21.71 -1.92 -7.67
C LYS A 30 -20.64 -1.59 -8.69
N GLU A 31 -20.61 -2.32 -9.81
CA GLU A 31 -19.64 -2.16 -10.88
C GLU A 31 -19.59 -0.74 -11.46
N ASP A 32 -20.68 0.03 -11.36
CA ASP A 32 -20.77 1.42 -11.81
C ASP A 32 -20.27 2.44 -10.78
N CYS A 33 -19.80 2.00 -9.60
CA CYS A 33 -19.31 2.90 -8.57
C CYS A 33 -18.01 3.60 -9.03
N PRO A 34 -17.99 4.94 -9.12
CA PRO A 34 -16.80 5.68 -9.59
C PRO A 34 -15.58 5.55 -8.68
N LEU A 35 -15.74 5.06 -7.45
CA LEU A 35 -14.63 4.80 -6.53
C LEU A 35 -13.82 3.55 -6.90
N ILE A 36 -14.39 2.63 -7.69
CA ILE A 36 -13.71 1.41 -8.16
C ILE A 36 -12.61 1.80 -9.17
N PHE A 37 -12.89 2.72 -10.08
CA PHE A 37 -11.98 3.15 -11.16
C PHE A 37 -10.88 4.13 -10.73
N MET A 38 -10.57 4.18 -9.43
CA MET A 38 -9.64 5.15 -8.87
C MET A 38 -8.17 4.70 -8.91
N TRP A 39 -7.94 3.42 -9.19
CA TRP A 39 -6.62 2.82 -9.29
C TRP A 39 -6.21 2.73 -10.77
N PRO A 40 -4.92 2.75 -11.10
CA PRO A 40 -4.47 2.42 -12.45
C PRO A 40 -5.08 1.10 -12.91
N GLU A 41 -5.63 1.06 -14.13
CA GLU A 41 -6.41 -0.08 -14.65
C GLU A 41 -5.63 -1.41 -14.61
N PHE A 42 -4.31 -1.39 -14.82
CA PHE A 42 -3.51 -2.61 -14.74
C PHE A 42 -3.53 -3.28 -13.36
N LEU A 43 -3.86 -2.55 -12.29
CA LEU A 43 -3.96 -3.13 -10.94
C LEU A 43 -5.18 -4.05 -10.81
N ASP A 44 -6.17 -3.92 -11.69
CA ASP A 44 -7.28 -4.88 -11.79
C ASP A 44 -6.79 -6.25 -12.29
N GLY A 45 -5.64 -6.30 -12.97
CA GLY A 45 -4.93 -7.53 -13.35
C GLY A 45 -4.16 -8.20 -12.21
N ALA A 46 -4.20 -7.66 -10.98
CA ALA A 46 -3.56 -8.28 -9.83
C ALA A 46 -4.33 -9.53 -9.38
N ILE A 47 -3.72 -10.70 -9.57
CA ILE A 47 -4.35 -12.01 -9.35
C ILE A 47 -4.83 -12.20 -7.90
N THR A 48 -4.11 -11.63 -6.94
CA THR A 48 -4.49 -11.66 -5.53
C THR A 48 -5.73 -10.80 -5.27
N THR A 49 -5.77 -9.58 -5.81
CA THR A 49 -6.92 -8.67 -5.68
C THR A 49 -8.17 -9.32 -6.27
N GLN A 50 -8.08 -9.88 -7.48
CA GLN A 50 -9.20 -10.58 -8.13
C GLN A 50 -9.77 -11.73 -7.29
N ARG A 51 -8.90 -12.45 -6.56
CA ARG A 51 -9.33 -13.61 -5.75
C ARG A 51 -9.90 -13.21 -4.38
N TYR A 52 -9.33 -12.19 -3.75
CA TYR A 52 -9.53 -11.95 -2.32
C TYR A 52 -10.18 -10.60 -1.98
N PHE A 53 -10.17 -9.59 -2.85
CA PHE A 53 -10.62 -8.25 -2.47
C PHE A 53 -12.14 -8.19 -2.23
N GLU A 54 -12.95 -8.87 -3.03
CA GLU A 54 -14.40 -8.98 -2.80
C GLU A 54 -14.73 -9.64 -1.45
N LYS A 55 -13.82 -10.49 -0.93
CA LYS A 55 -14.01 -11.16 0.36
C LYS A 55 -14.05 -10.20 1.53
N LEU A 56 -13.54 -8.97 1.37
CA LEU A 56 -13.69 -7.90 2.37
C LEU A 56 -15.16 -7.55 2.65
N TYR A 57 -16.07 -7.90 1.73
CA TYR A 57 -17.50 -7.62 1.82
C TYR A 57 -18.35 -8.88 2.06
N ASP A 58 -17.86 -10.07 1.70
CA ASP A 58 -18.55 -11.35 1.90
C ASP A 58 -18.71 -11.72 3.39
N PHE A 59 -17.81 -11.23 4.24
CA PHE A 59 -17.72 -11.59 5.66
C PHE A 59 -18.29 -10.47 6.57
N PRO A 60 -19.41 -10.68 7.28
CA PRO A 60 -20.04 -9.65 8.11
C PRO A 60 -19.11 -9.01 9.17
N GLN A 61 -18.20 -9.78 9.74
CA GLN A 61 -17.18 -9.32 10.68
C GLN A 61 -16.12 -8.42 10.06
N LEU A 62 -16.01 -8.35 8.73
CA LEU A 62 -15.12 -7.41 8.04
C LEU A 62 -15.81 -6.08 7.74
N ALA A 63 -17.15 -6.00 7.82
CA ALA A 63 -17.90 -4.77 7.58
C ALA A 63 -17.53 -3.64 8.56
N LYS A 64 -17.11 -3.97 9.80
CA LYS A 64 -16.59 -2.99 10.78
C LYS A 64 -15.25 -2.37 10.38
N CYS A 65 -14.54 -2.96 9.40
CA CYS A 65 -13.26 -2.49 8.90
C CYS A 65 -13.35 -1.81 7.52
N GLN A 66 -14.52 -1.87 6.86
CA GLN A 66 -14.77 -1.17 5.60
C GLN A 66 -15.41 0.18 5.91
N LEU A 67 -14.96 1.24 5.26
CA LEU A 67 -15.34 2.61 5.56
C LEU A 67 -16.00 3.26 4.35
N VAL A 68 -17.02 4.07 4.61
CA VAL A 68 -17.71 4.91 3.61
C VAL A 68 -17.72 6.34 4.12
N ALA A 69 -17.15 7.26 3.35
CA ALA A 69 -17.24 8.69 3.60
C ALA A 69 -18.44 9.27 2.85
N VAL A 70 -19.31 9.95 3.60
CA VAL A 70 -20.61 10.45 3.12
C VAL A 70 -20.67 11.94 3.35
N HIS A 71 -20.92 12.69 2.29
CA HIS A 71 -21.31 14.09 2.39
C HIS A 71 -22.82 14.18 2.52
N THR A 72 -23.28 14.99 3.48
CA THR A 72 -24.69 15.25 3.73
C THR A 72 -24.95 16.75 3.60
N LEU A 73 -25.88 17.12 2.71
CA LEU A 73 -26.35 18.50 2.51
C LEU A 73 -27.86 18.47 2.32
N ASP A 74 -28.61 19.27 3.10
CA ASP A 74 -30.07 19.35 3.04
C ASP A 74 -30.78 17.98 3.08
N GLY A 75 -30.24 17.05 3.87
CA GLY A 75 -30.76 15.69 4.01
C GLY A 75 -30.41 14.74 2.85
N THR A 76 -29.70 15.22 1.81
CA THR A 76 -29.22 14.39 0.71
C THR A 76 -27.84 13.83 1.06
N GLU A 77 -27.70 12.51 0.99
CA GLU A 77 -26.43 11.80 1.21
C GLU A 77 -25.75 11.44 -0.12
N THR A 78 -24.46 11.75 -0.22
CA THR A 78 -23.62 11.38 -1.36
C THR A 78 -22.35 10.70 -0.86
N ILE A 79 -22.03 9.53 -1.41
CA ILE A 79 -20.77 8.84 -1.11
C ILE A 79 -19.63 9.58 -1.82
N VAL A 80 -18.64 10.02 -1.06
CA VAL A 80 -17.53 10.85 -1.56
C VAL A 80 -16.17 10.16 -1.46
N GLY A 81 -16.11 9.04 -0.75
CA GLY A 81 -14.93 8.19 -0.65
C GLY A 81 -15.21 6.90 0.11
N ASN A 82 -14.27 5.98 0.05
CA ASN A 82 -14.28 4.73 0.80
C ASN A 82 -12.88 4.37 1.28
N GLY A 83 -12.82 3.48 2.26
CA GLY A 83 -11.57 2.91 2.78
C GLY A 83 -11.73 1.44 3.06
N ASN A 84 -10.71 0.65 2.74
CA ASN A 84 -10.71 -0.79 2.95
C ASN A 84 -9.56 -1.18 3.87
N CYS A 85 -9.87 -2.04 4.84
CA CYS A 85 -8.88 -2.60 5.75
C CYS A 85 -9.10 -4.10 5.92
N ILE A 86 -8.04 -4.79 6.31
CA ILE A 86 -8.09 -6.20 6.70
C ILE A 86 -7.42 -6.38 8.08
N PRO A 87 -8.13 -6.91 9.09
CA PRO A 87 -7.52 -7.30 10.35
C PRO A 87 -6.78 -8.63 10.19
N PHE A 88 -5.65 -8.78 10.86
CA PHE A 88 -4.88 -10.01 10.83
C PHE A 88 -4.22 -10.28 12.19
N PHE A 89 -3.96 -11.55 12.46
CA PHE A 89 -3.12 -11.98 13.56
C PHE A 89 -1.67 -12.01 13.08
N TRP A 90 -0.83 -11.34 13.85
CA TRP A 90 0.59 -11.20 13.63
C TRP A 90 1.36 -11.88 14.77
N ARG A 91 1.91 -13.06 14.48
CA ARG A 91 2.58 -13.93 15.45
C ARG A 91 3.72 -13.23 16.17
N GLU A 92 4.57 -12.51 15.44
CA GLU A 92 5.73 -11.82 16.01
C GLU A 92 5.34 -10.67 16.94
N LEU A 93 4.26 -9.96 16.61
CA LEU A 93 3.70 -8.91 17.48
C LEU A 93 3.10 -9.50 18.76
N ALA A 94 2.45 -10.66 18.66
CA ALA A 94 1.96 -11.39 19.83
C ALA A 94 3.12 -11.87 20.73
N GLY A 95 4.26 -12.25 20.13
CA GLY A 95 5.46 -12.69 20.85
C GLY A 95 6.04 -11.62 21.78
N ILE A 96 5.88 -10.34 21.45
CA ILE A 96 6.26 -9.21 22.31
C ILE A 96 5.09 -8.67 23.14
N ARG A 97 3.99 -9.44 23.24
CA ARG A 97 2.76 -9.07 23.97
C ARG A 97 2.16 -7.73 23.52
N GLY A 98 2.35 -7.37 22.25
CA GLY A 98 1.89 -6.09 21.71
C GLY A 98 2.64 -4.87 22.25
N ASP A 99 3.83 -5.03 22.83
CA ASP A 99 4.66 -3.91 23.27
C ASP A 99 5.22 -3.12 22.08
N SER A 100 4.43 -2.16 21.59
CA SER A 100 4.80 -1.26 20.49
C SER A 100 5.84 -0.20 20.86
N LYS A 101 6.29 -0.16 22.13
CA LYS A 101 7.26 0.83 22.65
C LYS A 101 8.60 0.20 23.02
N GLY A 102 8.64 -1.12 23.18
CA GLY A 102 9.83 -1.88 23.50
C GLY A 102 10.87 -1.91 22.39
N SER A 103 12.12 -2.23 22.77
CA SER A 103 13.26 -2.31 21.85
C SER A 103 13.09 -3.35 20.74
N ASP A 104 12.32 -4.42 20.99
CA ASP A 104 12.05 -5.47 20.01
C ASP A 104 11.06 -5.05 18.91
N PHE A 105 10.27 -3.99 19.11
CA PHE A 105 9.21 -3.60 18.19
C PHE A 105 9.74 -3.27 16.78
N ALA A 106 10.89 -2.58 16.71
CA ALA A 106 11.54 -2.29 15.43
C ALA A 106 11.95 -3.56 14.65
N ARG A 107 12.28 -4.64 15.35
CA ARG A 107 12.57 -5.95 14.74
C ARG A 107 11.29 -6.63 14.26
N VAL A 108 10.22 -6.57 15.06
CA VAL A 108 8.90 -7.08 14.65
C VAL A 108 8.40 -6.38 13.40
N LEU A 109 8.48 -5.05 13.31
CA LEU A 109 8.07 -4.31 12.11
C LEU A 109 8.75 -4.80 10.82
N ARG A 110 10.00 -5.27 10.91
CA ARG A 110 10.75 -5.80 9.75
C ARG A 110 10.25 -7.17 9.28
N THR A 111 9.45 -7.88 10.07
CA THR A 111 8.83 -9.16 9.70
C THR A 111 7.54 -9.01 8.89
N LEU A 112 7.06 -7.78 8.65
CA LEU A 112 6.02 -7.53 7.65
C LEU A 112 6.41 -8.16 6.31
N PRO A 113 5.48 -8.79 5.58
CA PRO A 113 5.80 -9.53 4.36
C PRO A 113 6.37 -8.63 3.28
N ASP A 114 7.34 -9.13 2.50
CA ASP A 114 7.89 -8.42 1.34
C ASP A 114 6.89 -8.35 0.19
N GLY A 115 5.93 -9.30 0.17
CA GLY A 115 4.78 -9.33 -0.70
C GLY A 115 3.63 -8.41 -0.27
N GLY A 116 3.89 -7.52 0.70
CA GLY A 116 3.10 -6.30 0.93
C GLY A 116 1.58 -6.47 0.94
N PHE A 117 0.92 -5.73 0.05
CA PHE A 117 -0.53 -5.70 -0.14
C PHE A 117 -1.10 -7.10 -0.43
N ASP A 118 -0.54 -7.81 -1.40
CA ASP A 118 -1.03 -9.12 -1.81
C ASP A 118 -0.96 -10.14 -0.67
N THR A 119 0.17 -10.15 0.04
CA THR A 119 0.37 -11.12 1.11
C THR A 119 -0.52 -10.82 2.30
N ILE A 120 -0.66 -9.55 2.69
CA ILE A 120 -1.47 -9.18 3.85
C ILE A 120 -2.97 -9.32 3.60
N LEU A 121 -3.43 -9.05 2.37
CA LEU A 121 -4.81 -9.29 1.95
C LEU A 121 -5.13 -10.78 2.02
N ALA A 122 -4.31 -11.64 1.40
CA ALA A 122 -4.52 -13.08 1.43
C ALA A 122 -4.49 -13.63 2.86
N ARG A 123 -3.49 -13.22 3.67
CA ARG A 123 -3.38 -13.64 5.09
C ARG A 123 -4.65 -13.34 5.87
N GLY A 124 -5.11 -12.10 5.83
CA GLY A 124 -6.25 -11.69 6.64
C GLY A 124 -7.54 -12.37 6.20
N VAL A 125 -7.77 -12.53 4.89
CA VAL A 125 -8.93 -13.28 4.38
C VAL A 125 -8.88 -14.76 4.80
N HIS A 126 -7.73 -15.43 4.66
CA HIS A 126 -7.60 -16.82 5.09
C HIS A 126 -7.79 -17.00 6.59
N GLN A 127 -7.24 -16.11 7.41
CA GLN A 127 -7.44 -16.17 8.86
C GLN A 127 -8.88 -15.87 9.26
N VAL A 128 -9.60 -15.03 8.51
CA VAL A 128 -11.05 -14.84 8.71
C VAL A 128 -11.78 -16.15 8.45
N ILE A 129 -11.49 -16.81 7.32
CA ILE A 129 -12.08 -18.11 6.96
C ILE A 129 -11.72 -19.19 7.97
N ALA A 130 -10.47 -19.24 8.45
CA ALA A 130 -10.01 -20.22 9.43
C ALA A 130 -10.73 -20.08 10.78
N ARG A 131 -11.12 -18.86 11.16
CA ARG A 131 -11.90 -18.58 12.38
C ARG A 131 -13.38 -18.87 12.22
N GLU A 132 -13.89 -18.89 10.98
CA GLU A 132 -15.28 -19.23 10.71
C GLU A 132 -15.47 -20.73 10.54
N ASP A 133 -16.47 -21.30 11.21
CA ASP A 133 -16.96 -22.66 10.93
C ASP A 133 -17.87 -22.65 9.69
N THR A 134 -17.36 -22.18 8.54
CA THR A 134 -18.12 -22.15 7.30
C THR A 134 -17.90 -23.41 6.47
N LYS A 135 -19.01 -24.00 6.01
CA LYS A 135 -19.01 -25.08 5.00
C LYS A 135 -18.46 -24.64 3.64
N LYS A 136 -18.24 -23.33 3.43
CA LYS A 136 -17.65 -22.74 2.22
C LYS A 136 -16.15 -22.52 2.45
N LYS A 137 -15.35 -23.58 2.37
CA LYS A 137 -13.89 -23.42 2.41
C LYS A 137 -13.40 -22.88 1.07
N LEU A 138 -12.79 -21.71 1.08
CA LEU A 138 -11.99 -21.24 -0.05
C LEU A 138 -10.73 -22.11 -0.10
N GLU A 139 -10.47 -22.75 -1.24
CA GLU A 139 -9.24 -23.52 -1.42
C GLU A 139 -8.01 -22.61 -1.20
N PRO A 140 -7.07 -23.01 -0.31
CA PRO A 140 -5.88 -22.24 -0.03
C PRO A 140 -4.92 -22.32 -1.23
N VAL A 141 -4.85 -21.23 -1.99
CA VAL A 141 -3.97 -21.12 -3.15
C VAL A 141 -3.05 -19.92 -2.95
N ALA A 142 -1.76 -20.18 -2.82
CA ALA A 142 -0.72 -19.18 -2.88
C ALA A 142 -0.47 -18.78 -4.34
N LEU A 143 -0.63 -17.49 -4.62
CA LEU A 143 -0.52 -16.89 -5.94
C LEU A 143 0.83 -16.19 -6.14
N THR A 144 1.55 -15.91 -5.05
CA THR A 144 2.88 -15.29 -5.08
C THR A 144 3.88 -16.09 -4.23
N HIS A 145 5.17 -15.90 -4.49
CA HIS A 145 6.23 -16.56 -3.72
C HIS A 145 6.19 -16.19 -2.23
N ASP A 146 5.85 -14.95 -1.88
CA ASP A 146 5.77 -14.53 -0.48
C ASP A 146 4.53 -15.10 0.21
N GLN A 147 3.42 -15.27 -0.51
CA GLN A 147 2.24 -15.99 -0.01
C GLN A 147 2.57 -17.46 0.33
N VAL A 148 3.43 -18.14 -0.44
CA VAL A 148 3.88 -19.51 -0.12
C VAL A 148 4.57 -19.55 1.25
N LYS A 149 5.44 -18.57 1.54
CA LYS A 149 6.12 -18.46 2.84
C LYS A 149 5.15 -18.12 3.96
N ASP A 150 4.06 -17.44 3.64
CA ASP A 150 3.06 -16.99 4.61
C ASP A 150 1.95 -18.00 4.90
N MET A 151 1.89 -19.13 4.18
CA MET A 151 0.80 -20.11 4.32
C MET A 151 0.64 -20.64 5.74
N ASP A 152 1.73 -20.78 6.50
CA ASP A 152 1.67 -21.21 7.92
C ASP A 152 0.94 -20.21 8.83
N SER A 153 0.79 -18.95 8.39
CA SER A 153 0.01 -17.92 9.09
C SER A 153 -1.48 -17.97 8.77
N TRP A 154 -1.88 -18.63 7.67
CA TRP A 154 -3.25 -18.58 7.13
C TRP A 154 -4.25 -19.35 7.99
N THR A 155 -3.79 -20.44 8.60
CA THR A 155 -4.63 -21.34 9.42
C THR A 155 -4.74 -20.90 10.88
N LEU A 156 -4.07 -19.81 11.25
CA LEU A 156 -4.10 -19.26 12.61
C LEU A 156 -5.48 -18.71 12.93
N THR A 157 -6.02 -19.13 14.08
CA THR A 157 -7.37 -18.79 14.54
C THR A 157 -7.39 -17.80 15.70
N GLU A 158 -6.22 -17.42 16.21
CA GLU A 158 -6.05 -16.39 17.22
C GLU A 158 -6.70 -15.07 16.78
N PRO A 159 -7.31 -14.29 17.68
CA PRO A 159 -7.93 -13.02 17.32
C PRO A 159 -6.90 -12.07 16.70
N PRO A 160 -7.30 -11.21 15.74
CA PRO A 160 -6.37 -10.26 15.14
C PRO A 160 -5.80 -9.30 16.18
N ASN A 161 -4.54 -8.93 16.02
CA ASN A 161 -3.83 -7.96 16.87
C ASN A 161 -3.30 -6.76 16.07
N ALA A 162 -3.48 -6.75 14.75
CA ALA A 162 -3.07 -5.67 13.85
C ALA A 162 -4.13 -5.43 12.77
N LEU A 163 -4.19 -4.18 12.27
CA LEU A 163 -5.01 -3.79 11.12
C LEU A 163 -4.09 -3.40 9.97
N SER A 164 -4.36 -3.87 8.75
CA SER A 164 -3.72 -3.32 7.55
C SER A 164 -4.72 -2.48 6.78
N ALA A 165 -4.37 -1.21 6.51
CA ALA A 165 -5.08 -0.44 5.49
C ALA A 165 -4.70 -0.98 4.11
N LEU A 166 -5.69 -1.17 3.23
CA LEU A 166 -5.50 -1.69 1.88
C LEU A 166 -5.73 -0.59 0.84
N ALA A 167 -6.86 0.12 0.96
CA ALA A 167 -7.23 1.13 -0.02
C ALA A 167 -7.91 2.33 0.62
N ILE A 168 -7.69 3.50 0.01
CA ILE A 168 -8.51 4.71 0.19
C ILE A 168 -8.79 5.25 -1.21
N ALA A 169 -10.07 5.42 -1.55
CA ALA A 169 -10.46 6.14 -2.75
C ALA A 169 -11.33 7.34 -2.37
N VAL A 170 -11.09 8.46 -3.05
CA VAL A 170 -11.82 9.71 -2.85
C VAL A 170 -12.13 10.29 -4.22
N LEU A 171 -13.41 10.63 -4.43
CA LEU A 171 -13.87 11.22 -5.67
C LEU A 171 -13.07 12.49 -6.00
N PRO A 172 -12.71 12.74 -7.27
CA PRO A 172 -11.86 13.87 -7.67
C PRO A 172 -12.30 15.22 -7.10
N ALA A 173 -13.61 15.51 -7.11
CA ALA A 173 -14.20 16.74 -6.58
C ALA A 173 -13.98 16.94 -5.06
N TRP A 174 -13.63 15.88 -4.34
CA TRP A 174 -13.58 15.84 -2.88
C TRP A 174 -12.15 15.71 -2.31
N ARG A 175 -11.12 15.62 -3.15
CA ARG A 175 -9.73 15.38 -2.71
C ARG A 175 -9.13 16.51 -1.85
N SER A 176 -9.67 17.73 -1.95
CA SER A 176 -9.25 18.91 -1.18
C SER A 176 -10.06 19.15 0.10
N TYR A 177 -11.04 18.28 0.40
CA TYR A 177 -11.94 18.42 1.55
C TYR A 177 -11.56 17.53 2.73
N ASN A 178 -10.27 17.18 2.85
CA ASN A 178 -9.72 16.34 3.93
C ASN A 178 -10.32 14.93 4.06
N VAL A 179 -11.15 14.46 3.12
CA VAL A 179 -11.79 13.12 3.16
C VAL A 179 -10.80 11.99 3.44
N ALA A 180 -9.65 11.99 2.74
CA ALA A 180 -8.60 10.99 2.96
C ALA A 180 -8.01 11.02 4.39
N GLU A 181 -7.89 12.21 4.99
CA GLU A 181 -7.44 12.33 6.38
C GLU A 181 -8.50 11.80 7.36
N MET A 182 -9.78 12.08 7.10
CA MET A 182 -10.88 11.54 7.89
C MET A 182 -10.94 10.02 7.81
N LEU A 183 -10.73 9.44 6.62
CA LEU A 183 -10.66 7.99 6.43
C LEU A 183 -9.48 7.37 7.19
N ILE A 184 -8.28 7.96 7.15
CA ILE A 184 -7.12 7.46 7.93
C ILE A 184 -7.41 7.52 9.44
N LYS A 185 -8.01 8.60 9.94
CA LYS A 185 -8.40 8.72 11.35
C LYS A 185 -9.42 7.64 11.73
N ALA A 186 -10.46 7.45 10.93
CA ALA A 186 -11.44 6.40 11.13
C ALA A 186 -10.82 5.00 11.10
N MET A 187 -9.80 4.73 10.28
CA MET A 187 -9.06 3.45 10.32
C MET A 187 -8.34 3.24 11.66
N LYS A 188 -7.74 4.29 12.24
CA LYS A 188 -7.14 4.23 13.58
C LYS A 188 -8.20 3.98 14.66
N GLU A 189 -9.33 4.67 14.58
CA GLU A 189 -10.46 4.49 15.50
C GLU A 189 -11.03 3.07 15.43
N VAL A 190 -11.16 2.50 14.23
CA VAL A 190 -11.54 1.09 14.03
C VAL A 190 -10.54 0.15 14.69
N ALA A 191 -9.24 0.42 14.57
CA ALA A 191 -8.21 -0.41 15.19
C ALA A 191 -8.27 -0.32 16.73
N GLN A 192 -8.43 0.89 17.29
CA GLN A 192 -8.60 1.13 18.72
C GLN A 192 -9.86 0.44 19.27
N ALA A 193 -11.01 0.60 18.60
CA ALA A 193 -12.29 0.01 19.02
C ALA A 193 -12.26 -1.53 19.01
N GLN A 194 -11.36 -2.12 18.22
CA GLN A 194 -11.14 -3.56 18.16
C GLN A 194 -10.00 -4.06 19.05
N ASN A 195 -9.43 -3.20 19.90
CA ASN A 195 -8.28 -3.51 20.77
C ASN A 195 -7.07 -4.05 20.00
N LEU A 196 -6.85 -3.56 18.78
CA LEU A 196 -5.65 -3.89 18.01
C LEU A 196 -4.49 -3.03 18.51
N THR A 197 -3.26 -3.48 18.27
CA THR A 197 -2.05 -2.78 18.73
C THR A 197 -1.55 -1.74 17.73
N ILE A 198 -1.79 -1.97 16.43
CA ILE A 198 -1.14 -1.21 15.36
C ILE A 198 -2.00 -1.15 14.10
N LEU A 199 -1.86 -0.05 13.35
CA LEU A 199 -2.30 0.07 11.96
C LEU A 199 -1.08 0.10 11.04
N VAL A 200 -0.98 -0.85 10.11
CA VAL A 200 0.06 -0.91 9.07
C VAL A 200 -0.50 -0.57 7.70
N VAL A 201 0.35 -0.08 6.80
CA VAL A 201 -0.06 0.37 5.47
C VAL A 201 1.01 -0.02 4.44
N PRO A 202 0.72 -0.92 3.48
CA PRO A 202 1.54 -1.10 2.29
C PRO A 202 1.16 0.02 1.31
N LEU A 203 1.87 1.15 1.41
CA LEU A 203 1.52 2.36 0.68
C LEU A 203 2.17 2.39 -0.71
N ARG A 204 1.35 2.70 -1.71
CA ARG A 204 1.78 3.07 -3.07
C ARG A 204 2.03 4.59 -3.15
N PRO A 205 3.28 5.08 -3.28
CA PRO A 205 3.53 6.52 -3.43
C PRO A 205 2.94 7.02 -4.74
N THR A 206 2.15 8.09 -4.68
CA THR A 206 1.33 8.53 -5.80
C THR A 206 2.11 9.20 -6.91
N ARG A 207 3.26 9.82 -6.59
CA ARG A 207 4.10 10.50 -7.57
C ARG A 207 5.31 9.68 -8.02
N LYS A 208 5.52 8.47 -7.50
CA LYS A 208 6.66 7.63 -7.91
C LYS A 208 6.59 7.23 -9.39
N ALA A 209 5.38 7.13 -9.96
CA ALA A 209 5.17 6.87 -11.38
C ALA A 209 5.73 7.98 -12.30
N GLU A 210 5.89 9.21 -11.80
CA GLU A 210 6.55 10.30 -12.54
C GLU A 210 8.08 10.07 -12.66
N PHE A 211 8.64 9.17 -11.84
CA PHE A 211 10.08 8.87 -11.74
C PHE A 211 10.32 7.36 -11.80
N PRO A 212 9.91 6.66 -12.86
CA PRO A 212 9.79 5.21 -12.80
C PRO A 212 11.14 4.49 -12.93
N HIS A 213 12.19 5.19 -13.37
CA HIS A 213 13.58 4.67 -13.40
C HIS A 213 14.38 4.94 -12.12
N VAL A 214 13.87 5.78 -11.21
CA VAL A 214 14.51 6.03 -9.92
C VAL A 214 14.24 4.85 -9.00
N ASP A 215 15.26 4.36 -8.29
CA ASP A 215 15.06 3.30 -7.32
C ASP A 215 14.10 3.75 -6.21
N MET A 216 13.27 2.84 -5.71
CA MET A 216 12.28 3.16 -4.70
C MET A 216 12.93 3.69 -3.41
N ALA A 217 14.08 3.15 -2.98
CA ALA A 217 14.77 3.63 -1.78
C ALA A 217 15.31 5.04 -1.97
N GLU A 218 15.86 5.34 -3.15
CA GLU A 218 16.33 6.68 -3.49
C GLU A 218 15.16 7.68 -3.48
N TYR A 219 14.04 7.34 -4.14
CA TYR A 219 12.85 8.18 -4.19
C TYR A 219 12.29 8.49 -2.80
N LEU A 220 12.26 7.50 -1.91
CA LEU A 220 11.79 7.66 -0.53
C LEU A 220 12.68 8.60 0.30
N GLY A 221 13.95 8.77 -0.08
CA GLY A 221 14.86 9.74 0.52
C GLY A 221 14.67 11.18 0.03
N TRP A 222 13.86 11.42 -1.01
CA TRP A 222 13.63 12.77 -1.52
C TRP A 222 12.79 13.60 -0.55
N SER A 223 13.22 14.82 -0.25
CA SER A 223 12.53 15.75 0.64
C SER A 223 12.01 16.99 -0.10
N LYS A 224 10.93 17.59 0.43
CA LYS A 224 10.47 18.91 0.02
C LYS A 224 11.31 19.94 0.77
N GLN A 225 12.47 20.33 0.23
CA GLN A 225 13.22 21.45 0.81
C GLN A 225 12.29 22.67 0.89
N THR A 226 12.14 23.24 2.08
CA THR A 226 11.37 24.45 2.33
C THR A 226 12.09 25.63 1.67
N GLY A 227 11.65 25.97 0.45
CA GLY A 227 11.92 27.25 -0.21
C GLY A 227 13.10 27.25 -1.18
N GLY A 228 12.80 27.32 -2.48
CA GLY A 228 13.78 27.63 -3.54
C GLY A 228 13.28 27.21 -4.91
N GLN A 229 13.07 28.18 -5.80
CA GLN A 229 12.55 27.99 -7.16
C GLN A 229 13.43 27.05 -8.01
N ASN A 230 12.77 26.40 -8.98
CA ASN A 230 13.30 25.56 -10.06
C ASN A 230 13.49 24.05 -9.76
N GLY A 231 12.37 23.34 -9.73
CA GLY A 231 12.19 22.13 -10.57
C GLY A 231 13.00 20.86 -10.30
N LYS A 232 13.89 20.82 -9.30
CA LYS A 232 14.54 19.58 -8.85
C LYS A 232 14.51 19.50 -7.31
N PRO A 233 13.95 18.43 -6.72
CA PRO A 233 13.97 18.24 -5.28
C PRO A 233 15.40 18.06 -4.76
N GLY A 234 15.69 18.62 -3.59
CA GLY A 234 17.00 18.48 -2.94
C GLY A 234 17.23 17.03 -2.51
N MET A 235 18.31 16.43 -3.02
CA MET A 235 18.80 15.13 -2.54
C MET A 235 19.37 15.30 -1.14
N ALA A 236 18.56 15.02 -0.12
CA ALA A 236 19.07 14.76 1.23
C ALA A 236 19.19 13.25 1.37
N ALA A 237 20.34 12.69 0.98
CA ALA A 237 20.64 11.29 1.25
C ALA A 237 20.94 11.15 2.75
N THR A 238 19.96 10.75 3.54
CA THR A 238 20.23 10.25 4.90
C THR A 238 20.70 8.80 4.74
N GLU A 239 22.01 8.59 4.81
CA GLU A 239 22.60 7.26 4.79
C GLU A 239 21.99 6.40 5.91
N LEU A 240 21.31 5.32 5.54
CA LEU A 240 20.95 4.24 6.45
C LEU A 240 22.26 3.47 6.74
N THR A 241 23.05 3.95 7.70
CA THR A 241 24.34 3.35 8.03
C THR A 241 24.14 1.96 8.62
N THR A 242 24.68 0.98 7.90
CA THR A 242 24.93 -0.38 8.41
C THR A 242 26.29 -0.34 9.11
N SER A 243 26.29 -0.30 10.44
CA SER A 243 27.52 -0.38 11.22
C SER A 243 28.08 -1.81 11.14
N ARG A 244 29.15 -1.99 10.36
CA ARG A 244 30.08 -3.11 10.50
C ARG A 244 30.95 -2.85 11.73
N GLU A 245 30.80 -3.68 12.75
CA GLU A 245 31.70 -3.72 13.90
C GLU A 245 33.09 -4.15 13.44
N THR A 246 34.09 -3.31 13.71
CA THR A 246 35.49 -3.76 13.82
C THR A 246 36.04 -3.24 15.13
N SER A 247 36.63 -4.17 15.89
CA SER A 247 37.20 -3.99 17.22
C SER A 247 38.35 -2.99 17.23
N GLY A 248 38.38 -2.14 18.26
CA GLY A 248 39.53 -1.33 18.63
C GLY A 248 39.29 -0.61 19.97
N CYS A 249 39.87 -1.13 21.05
CA CYS A 249 39.94 -0.45 22.34
C CYS A 249 40.79 0.83 22.24
N ASN A 250 40.30 1.94 22.81
CA ASN A 250 40.97 2.68 23.89
C ASN A 250 40.09 3.86 24.34
N GLY A 251 40.01 4.05 25.66
CA GLY A 251 39.16 5.04 26.29
C GLY A 251 39.79 6.42 26.42
N SER A 252 38.93 7.43 26.47
CA SER A 252 39.07 8.60 27.34
C SER A 252 37.74 9.35 27.40
N SER A 253 37.35 9.69 28.62
CA SER A 253 36.16 10.44 29.00
C SER A 253 36.22 11.87 28.47
N GLU A 254 35.24 12.29 27.68
CA GLU A 254 34.88 13.70 27.50
C GLU A 254 33.36 13.84 27.40
N THR A 255 32.78 14.44 28.44
CA THR A 255 31.41 14.95 28.49
C THR A 255 31.22 16.06 27.47
N VAL A 256 30.36 15.84 26.46
CA VAL A 256 29.93 16.91 25.54
C VAL A 256 28.48 17.28 25.83
N SER A 257 28.36 18.54 26.24
CA SER A 257 27.19 19.38 26.40
C SER A 257 26.05 19.12 25.42
N ALA A 258 24.82 19.13 25.95
CA ALA A 258 23.57 19.23 25.20
C ALA A 258 23.58 20.46 24.28
N GLY A 259 23.73 20.23 22.99
CA GLY A 259 23.48 21.20 21.94
C GLY A 259 22.13 20.88 21.30
N ASN A 260 21.17 21.79 21.45
CA ASN A 260 19.98 21.85 20.61
C ASN A 260 20.44 22.06 19.16
N GLU A 261 20.22 21.09 18.29
CA GLU A 261 20.24 21.30 16.84
C GLU A 261 18.89 20.90 16.27
N ASP A 262 18.15 21.92 15.82
CA ASP A 262 16.99 21.83 14.97
C ASP A 262 17.34 21.09 13.67
N SER A 263 17.36 19.75 13.71
CA SER A 263 17.25 18.94 12.51
C SER A 263 15.86 19.19 11.94
N ALA A 264 15.75 20.05 10.92
CA ALA A 264 14.53 20.26 10.17
C ALA A 264 13.88 18.89 9.86
N ALA A 265 12.71 18.64 10.46
CA ALA A 265 12.05 17.34 10.37
C ALA A 265 11.91 16.93 8.89
N PHE A 266 12.34 15.71 8.55
CA PHE A 266 12.26 15.22 7.18
C PHE A 266 10.83 15.28 6.65
N ILE A 267 10.61 16.02 5.56
CA ILE A 267 9.31 16.13 4.89
C ILE A 267 9.40 15.40 3.54
N PRO A 268 8.77 14.23 3.36
CA PRO A 268 8.84 13.48 2.10
C PRO A 268 8.45 14.29 0.86
N PHE A 269 9.03 13.99 -0.29
CA PHE A 269 8.63 14.57 -1.57
C PHE A 269 7.24 14.09 -2.04
N ASP A 270 6.87 12.85 -1.78
CA ASP A 270 5.58 12.29 -2.18
C ASP A 270 4.43 12.82 -1.30
N PRO A 271 3.34 13.35 -1.88
CA PRO A 271 2.24 13.94 -1.13
C PRO A 271 1.46 12.93 -0.30
N TRP A 272 1.38 11.68 -0.73
CA TRP A 272 0.65 10.64 -0.02
C TRP A 272 1.45 10.15 1.19
N LEU A 273 2.76 9.94 1.02
CA LEU A 273 3.67 9.69 2.15
C LEU A 273 3.65 10.82 3.17
N ARG A 274 3.77 12.07 2.73
CA ARG A 274 3.67 13.22 3.64
C ARG A 274 2.38 13.22 4.45
N LYS A 275 1.25 12.88 3.82
CA LYS A 275 -0.04 12.86 4.53
C LYS A 275 -0.02 11.84 5.66
N HIS A 276 0.44 10.62 5.40
CA HIS A 276 0.57 9.60 6.43
C HIS A 276 1.52 10.02 7.56
N ILE A 277 2.71 10.53 7.22
CA ILE A 277 3.70 10.96 8.24
C ILE A 277 3.17 12.13 9.09
N ARG A 278 2.50 13.11 8.48
CA ARG A 278 1.84 14.22 9.21
C ARG A 278 0.76 13.72 10.16
N LEU A 279 0.16 12.57 9.88
CA LEU A 279 -0.83 11.90 10.73
C LEU A 279 -0.21 10.91 11.74
N GLY A 280 1.12 10.94 11.89
CA GLY A 280 1.85 10.14 12.88
C GLY A 280 2.40 8.83 12.36
N ALA A 281 2.32 8.55 11.05
CA ALA A 281 2.91 7.35 10.49
C ALA A 281 4.44 7.41 10.47
N ARG A 282 5.08 6.24 10.53
CA ARG A 282 6.51 6.09 10.29
C ARG A 282 6.76 5.04 9.22
N MET A 283 7.73 5.28 8.35
CA MET A 283 8.15 4.32 7.33
C MET A 283 8.94 3.18 7.97
N VAL A 284 8.74 1.95 7.46
CA VAL A 284 9.37 0.73 7.97
C VAL A 284 10.40 0.20 6.97
N LYS A 285 9.91 -0.31 5.83
CA LYS A 285 10.73 -0.91 4.77
C LYS A 285 9.95 -0.94 3.45
N ILE A 286 10.65 -1.19 2.36
CA ILE A 286 10.05 -1.37 1.03
C ILE A 286 9.53 -2.82 0.93
N ALA A 287 8.27 -2.98 0.54
CA ALA A 287 7.68 -4.23 0.08
C ALA A 287 7.89 -4.30 -1.44
N ARG A 288 8.97 -4.94 -1.89
CA ARG A 288 9.40 -4.91 -3.30
C ARG A 288 8.46 -5.68 -4.24
N GLN A 289 7.71 -6.63 -3.71
CA GLN A 289 6.84 -7.52 -4.48
C GLN A 289 5.38 -7.39 -4.00
N SER A 290 4.97 -6.16 -3.68
CA SER A 290 3.73 -5.89 -2.95
C SER A 290 2.47 -6.30 -3.71
N MET A 291 2.42 -6.08 -5.02
CA MET A 291 1.33 -6.55 -5.86
C MET A 291 1.90 -7.23 -7.10
N TYR A 292 1.40 -8.41 -7.44
CA TYR A 292 1.79 -9.14 -8.64
C TYR A 292 0.69 -9.07 -9.70
N ILE A 293 1.02 -8.43 -10.82
CA ILE A 293 0.12 -8.22 -11.95
C ILE A 293 0.63 -9.05 -13.12
N ARG A 294 -0.28 -9.79 -13.77
CA ARG A 294 0.02 -10.59 -14.96
C ARG A 294 -1.06 -10.36 -16.00
N GLY A 295 -0.65 -10.17 -17.26
CA GLY A 295 -1.57 -9.98 -18.38
C GLY A 295 -0.92 -10.34 -19.71
N SER A 296 -1.75 -10.63 -20.69
CA SER A 296 -1.38 -10.78 -22.11
C SER A 296 -0.97 -9.44 -22.72
N ALA A 297 -0.32 -9.46 -23.89
CA ALA A 297 -0.01 -8.22 -24.60
C ALA A 297 -1.26 -7.37 -24.92
N ALA A 298 -2.39 -8.01 -25.20
CA ALA A 298 -3.65 -7.32 -25.45
C ALA A 298 -4.17 -6.60 -24.20
N GLU A 299 -4.11 -7.26 -23.03
CA GLU A 299 -4.48 -6.65 -21.75
C GLU A 299 -3.56 -5.48 -21.41
N TRP A 300 -2.24 -5.63 -21.54
CA TRP A 300 -1.29 -4.53 -21.31
C TRP A 300 -1.48 -3.36 -22.29
N LYS A 301 -1.88 -3.65 -23.54
CA LYS A 301 -2.25 -2.61 -24.50
C LYS A 301 -3.50 -1.87 -24.05
N ASN A 302 -4.49 -2.55 -23.51
CA ASN A 302 -5.70 -1.91 -22.98
C ASN A 302 -5.39 -1.08 -21.73
N TRP A 303 -4.67 -1.63 -20.75
CA TRP A 303 -4.44 -0.96 -19.46
C TRP A 303 -3.51 0.24 -19.52
N CYS A 304 -2.52 0.22 -20.42
CA CYS A 304 -1.42 1.20 -20.42
C CYS A 304 -1.23 1.91 -21.77
N ASP A 305 -2.11 1.65 -22.75
CA ASP A 305 -1.93 2.04 -24.15
C ASP A 305 -0.57 1.60 -24.75
N LEU A 306 0.01 0.52 -24.20
CA LEU A 306 1.36 0.08 -24.50
C LEU A 306 1.37 -1.14 -25.44
N ASP A 307 1.85 -0.99 -26.67
CA ASP A 307 2.05 -2.14 -27.58
C ASP A 307 3.36 -2.86 -27.25
N VAL A 308 3.30 -3.75 -26.27
CA VAL A 308 4.46 -4.49 -25.76
C VAL A 308 5.08 -5.41 -26.83
N ARG A 309 4.30 -5.91 -27.80
CA ARG A 309 4.79 -6.73 -28.91
C ARG A 309 5.66 -5.89 -29.83
N GLN A 310 5.16 -4.73 -30.26
CA GLN A 310 5.94 -3.82 -31.11
C GLN A 310 7.23 -3.36 -30.41
N GLN A 311 7.17 -3.06 -29.12
CA GLN A 311 8.38 -2.68 -28.36
C GLN A 311 9.37 -3.84 -28.22
N ALA A 312 8.88 -5.05 -28.02
CA ALA A 312 9.71 -6.25 -27.95
C ALA A 312 10.42 -6.51 -29.28
N ASP A 313 9.71 -6.44 -30.41
CA ASP A 313 10.29 -6.58 -31.74
C ASP A 313 11.41 -5.56 -31.99
N LYS A 314 11.18 -4.30 -31.60
CA LYS A 314 12.18 -3.24 -31.73
C LYS A 314 13.41 -3.50 -30.85
N ALA A 315 13.21 -3.90 -29.60
CA ALA A 315 14.30 -4.21 -28.67
C ALA A 315 15.12 -5.43 -29.12
N MET A 316 14.44 -6.47 -29.62
CA MET A 316 15.08 -7.70 -30.10
C MET A 316 15.91 -7.47 -31.36
N LYS A 317 15.45 -6.62 -32.30
CA LYS A 317 16.25 -6.20 -33.48
C LYS A 317 17.52 -5.44 -33.11
N GLN A 318 17.53 -4.78 -31.95
CA GLN A 318 18.68 -4.01 -31.46
C GLN A 318 19.65 -4.84 -30.60
N ARG A 319 19.24 -6.03 -30.14
CA ARG A 319 20.09 -6.92 -29.34
C ARG A 319 21.15 -7.60 -30.22
N LYS A 320 22.42 -7.30 -29.95
CA LYS A 320 23.57 -8.00 -30.57
C LYS A 320 23.78 -9.41 -30.01
N SER A 321 23.32 -9.68 -28.78
CA SER A 321 23.30 -11.00 -28.15
C SER A 321 22.17 -11.08 -27.11
N VAL A 322 21.61 -12.27 -26.92
CA VAL A 322 20.61 -12.55 -25.87
C VAL A 322 21.31 -13.35 -24.79
N TRP A 323 21.44 -12.77 -23.59
CA TRP A 323 21.85 -13.49 -22.40
C TRP A 323 20.60 -14.02 -21.70
N VAL A 324 20.51 -15.35 -21.59
CA VAL A 324 19.47 -16.05 -20.82
C VAL A 324 20.15 -16.54 -19.55
N GLU A 325 19.59 -16.21 -18.39
CA GLU A 325 20.12 -16.67 -17.10
C GLU A 325 20.05 -18.20 -17.01
N PRO A 326 21.02 -18.87 -16.37
CA PRO A 326 20.97 -20.31 -16.19
C PRO A 326 19.67 -20.76 -15.48
N GLY A 327 18.85 -21.53 -16.19
CA GLY A 327 17.56 -22.02 -15.69
C GLY A 327 16.33 -21.37 -16.34
N ASP A 328 16.51 -20.25 -17.04
CA ASP A 328 15.42 -19.60 -17.78
C ASP A 328 15.31 -20.15 -19.22
N THR A 329 14.08 -20.19 -19.73
CA THR A 329 13.82 -20.60 -21.13
C THR A 329 13.93 -19.45 -22.11
N GLU A 330 13.82 -18.21 -21.64
CA GLU A 330 13.93 -16.99 -22.45
C GLU A 330 14.37 -15.80 -21.59
N ALA A 331 15.01 -14.81 -22.20
CA ALA A 331 15.30 -13.55 -21.53
C ALA A 331 14.15 -12.55 -21.75
N PRO A 332 13.52 -12.01 -20.69
CA PRO A 332 12.42 -11.06 -20.87
C PRO A 332 12.90 -9.77 -21.54
N VAL A 333 11.96 -9.09 -22.17
CA VAL A 333 12.12 -7.69 -22.58
C VAL A 333 11.58 -6.81 -21.46
N ILE A 334 12.40 -5.87 -21.01
CA ILE A 334 12.09 -5.02 -19.86
C ILE A 334 11.55 -3.68 -20.36
N PHE A 335 10.39 -3.28 -19.86
CA PHE A 335 9.75 -2.01 -20.17
C PHE A 335 9.34 -1.29 -18.90
N THR A 336 8.94 -0.03 -19.03
CA THR A 336 8.40 0.73 -17.91
C THR A 336 7.12 1.41 -18.39
N PRO A 337 5.97 0.71 -18.32
CA PRO A 337 4.69 1.28 -18.74
C PRO A 337 4.36 2.55 -17.93
N SER A 338 3.59 3.45 -18.54
CA SER A 338 3.09 4.63 -17.82
C SER A 338 2.30 4.20 -16.58
N GLY A 339 2.47 4.91 -15.46
CA GLY A 339 1.79 4.59 -14.22
C GLY A 339 2.47 3.52 -13.35
N CYS A 340 3.37 2.70 -13.91
CA CYS A 340 4.15 1.73 -13.14
C CYS A 340 5.23 2.44 -12.29
N LEU A 341 5.55 1.86 -11.13
CA LEU A 341 6.56 2.38 -10.20
C LEU A 341 7.94 1.72 -10.39
N ALA A 342 7.97 0.59 -11.09
CA ALA A 342 9.14 -0.21 -11.39
C ALA A 342 9.02 -0.80 -12.82
N PRO A 343 10.11 -1.35 -13.39
CA PRO A 343 10.04 -2.01 -14.69
C PRO A 343 9.19 -3.29 -14.67
N MET A 344 8.50 -3.55 -15.77
CA MET A 344 7.78 -4.78 -16.07
C MET A 344 8.64 -5.69 -16.97
N GLN A 345 8.46 -6.99 -16.83
CA GLN A 345 9.05 -8.00 -17.70
C GLN A 345 8.02 -8.52 -18.69
N TYR A 346 8.35 -8.54 -19.99
CA TYR A 346 7.52 -9.15 -21.02
C TYR A 346 8.24 -10.34 -21.66
N TYR A 347 7.49 -11.42 -21.84
CA TYR A 347 7.95 -12.73 -22.28
C TYR A 347 7.32 -13.05 -23.64
N PRO A 348 8.00 -12.73 -24.77
CA PRO A 348 7.39 -12.81 -26.10
C PRO A 348 6.96 -14.22 -26.50
N SER A 349 7.68 -15.27 -26.07
CA SER A 349 7.32 -16.64 -26.45
C SER A 349 6.00 -17.11 -25.83
N ARG A 350 5.63 -16.51 -24.69
CA ARG A 350 4.39 -16.80 -23.95
C ARG A 350 3.30 -15.74 -24.15
N ASP A 351 3.64 -14.62 -24.78
CA ASP A 351 2.81 -13.41 -24.90
C ASP A 351 2.30 -12.88 -23.55
N VAL A 352 3.16 -12.88 -22.53
CA VAL A 352 2.80 -12.52 -21.16
C VAL A 352 3.68 -11.39 -20.64
N GLY A 353 3.08 -10.36 -20.07
CA GLY A 353 3.74 -9.34 -19.25
C GLY A 353 3.49 -9.58 -17.76
N GLU A 354 4.56 -9.49 -16.96
CA GLU A 354 4.59 -9.68 -15.52
C GLU A 354 5.18 -8.42 -14.86
N TYR A 355 4.42 -7.84 -13.94
CA TYR A 355 4.79 -6.61 -13.22
C TYR A 355 4.67 -6.83 -11.72
N CYS A 356 5.72 -6.49 -10.99
CA CYS A 356 5.74 -6.45 -9.53
C CYS A 356 5.70 -5.00 -9.08
N GLU A 357 4.57 -4.57 -8.51
CA GLU A 357 4.46 -3.23 -7.95
C GLU A 357 5.10 -3.17 -6.55
N PRO A 358 6.07 -2.26 -6.31
CA PRO A 358 6.58 -2.01 -4.98
C PRO A 358 5.62 -1.13 -4.17
N ASN A 359 5.53 -1.38 -2.88
CA ASN A 359 4.97 -0.46 -1.90
C ASN A 359 6.01 -0.16 -0.82
N VAL A 360 5.69 0.77 0.07
CA VAL A 360 6.43 1.02 1.30
C VAL A 360 5.53 0.74 2.49
N TRP A 361 6.00 -0.10 3.40
CA TRP A 361 5.34 -0.31 4.68
C TRP A 361 5.47 0.93 5.54
N LEU A 362 4.33 1.43 6.01
CA LEU A 362 4.24 2.36 7.13
C LEU A 362 3.51 1.71 8.29
N PHE A 363 3.70 2.26 9.47
CA PHE A 363 2.84 1.99 10.61
C PHE A 363 2.40 3.28 11.29
N HIS A 364 1.22 3.24 11.90
CA HIS A 364 0.71 4.23 12.82
C HIS A 364 0.63 3.62 14.22
N SER A 365 1.12 4.34 15.23
CA SER A 365 0.74 4.07 16.61
C SER A 365 -0.72 4.44 16.81
N LEU A 366 -1.40 3.68 17.68
CA LEU A 366 -2.80 3.90 18.04
C LEU A 366 -2.96 4.73 19.32
N ASP A 367 -1.85 5.08 19.95
CA ASP A 367 -1.73 5.93 21.13
C ASP A 367 -2.11 7.40 20.88
#